data_AF-A0A3N5ZBK5-F1
#
_entry.id   AF-A0A3N5ZBK5-F1
#
_cell.length_a   1.000
_cell.length_b   1.000
_cell.length_c   1.000
_cell.angle_alpha   90.00
_cell.angle_beta   90.00
_cell.angle_gamma   90.00
#
_symmetry.space_group_name_H-M   'P 1'
#
loop_
_entity.id
_entity.type
_entity.pdbx_description
1 polymer ?
#
loop_
_entity_poly.entity_id
_entity_poly.type
_entity_poly.pdbx_seq_one_letter_code
_entity_poly.pdbx_strand_id
1 'polypeptide(L)'
;MKIVKYYIGIAVVIFSTLIFIRPTLLLLNLVLIWIAASLFTVSYAYVANKPSIFRKKGNGAIPAYIRWLFWPFLVGASIYNFFARRLDKVPPVQQINEHVFLACRLFPSDIQELRDKGVTGILDVTAEFDGLDWSSEDNELRYLNIPVLDHTSPNSKDLKRAITWLHNQILDNGKVVIHCALGRGRSVLVTAAYLLSQDETLTLPDAMKSISTIRETARLNTAQYRALTAMRNDKDFFHLPSSLIIANPVSGGGKWPAEKQYIKARLATEYLLNIKETTPDVSAQQLAEEGLSQGYQTIIACGGDGTLAEVAHAVADTRCTLGIIPLGTANALSMVLLGTSSKLTPVDSALDVIINGQTCKIDTATCNGTRVLLLCALGIEANMIKKSDREEKNEKGQWAYIQYFFESLIDSPAASFHIVLDDNEKVDIQTQSLVIANAAPFTTLLAQGGGNPDIQDGLLDVNWIEGKDSTHFLTTLATFTANGVFNEKLDNAVQFKQCKTIHVQSDREFDYVVDGEVSTAQSLRIESHPASLTVFSNLPNAA
;
A
#
# COMPACT_ATOMS: atom_id res chain seq x y z
N MET A 1 -22.27 -22.60 18.76
CA MET A 1 -23.46 -23.13 18.04
C MET A 1 -24.76 -23.19 18.85
N LYS A 2 -24.75 -23.36 20.19
CA LYS A 2 -26.01 -23.38 20.97
C LYS A 2 -26.76 -22.03 20.90
N ILE A 3 -26.04 -20.90 20.93
CA ILE A 3 -26.65 -19.55 20.92
C ILE A 3 -27.43 -19.23 19.63
N VAL A 4 -26.91 -19.67 18.48
CA VAL A 4 -27.56 -19.52 17.16
C VAL A 4 -28.90 -20.24 17.11
N LYS A 5 -29.01 -21.41 17.74
CA LYS A 5 -30.27 -22.16 17.81
C LYS A 5 -31.35 -21.38 18.57
N TYR A 6 -30.97 -20.64 19.63
CA TYR A 6 -31.91 -19.78 20.34
C TYR A 6 -32.34 -18.58 19.49
N TYR A 7 -31.43 -17.93 18.77
CA TYR A 7 -31.78 -16.82 17.88
C TYR A 7 -32.69 -17.25 16.72
N ILE A 8 -32.40 -18.39 16.08
CA ILE A 8 -33.28 -18.98 15.06
C ILE A 8 -34.63 -19.34 15.67
N GLY A 9 -34.65 -19.99 16.84
CA GLY A 9 -35.88 -20.36 17.52
C GLY A 9 -36.75 -19.16 17.85
N ILE A 10 -36.17 -18.10 18.41
CA ILE A 10 -36.88 -16.84 18.71
C ILE A 10 -37.40 -16.21 17.41
N ALA A 11 -36.58 -16.13 16.35
CA ALA A 11 -37.03 -15.57 15.08
C ALA A 11 -38.19 -16.35 14.47
N VAL A 12 -38.13 -17.69 14.47
CA VAL A 12 -39.21 -18.56 13.97
C VAL A 12 -40.48 -18.41 14.79
N VAL A 13 -40.37 -18.32 16.12
CA VAL A 13 -41.53 -18.05 16.99
C VAL A 13 -42.14 -16.70 16.67
N ILE A 14 -41.33 -15.65 16.52
CA ILE A 14 -41.82 -14.30 16.17
C ILE A 14 -42.52 -14.32 14.81
N PHE A 15 -41.91 -14.90 13.77
CA PHE A 15 -42.52 -15.04 12.44
C PHE A 15 -43.83 -15.83 12.49
N SER A 16 -43.89 -16.89 13.30
CA SER A 16 -45.10 -17.69 13.46
C SER A 16 -46.20 -16.90 14.18
N THR A 17 -45.86 -16.12 15.21
CA THR A 17 -46.83 -15.28 15.94
C THR A 17 -47.38 -14.13 15.09
N LEU A 18 -46.57 -13.59 14.16
CA LEU A 18 -46.99 -12.53 13.24
C LEU A 18 -48.16 -12.95 12.32
N ILE A 19 -48.31 -14.25 12.03
CA ILE A 19 -49.45 -14.79 11.25
C ILE A 19 -50.78 -14.60 12.00
N PHE A 20 -50.75 -14.58 13.33
CA PHE A 20 -51.94 -14.54 14.19
C PHE A 20 -52.25 -13.14 14.75
N ILE A 21 -51.37 -12.16 14.57
CA ILE A 21 -51.58 -10.79 15.06
C ILE A 21 -52.48 -10.02 14.09
N ARG A 22 -53.53 -9.37 14.61
CA ARG A 22 -54.46 -8.58 13.79
C ARG A 22 -53.75 -7.42 13.05
N PRO A 23 -54.14 -7.10 11.80
CA PRO A 23 -53.54 -6.02 11.01
C PRO A 23 -53.61 -4.63 11.67
N THR A 24 -54.48 -4.44 12.66
CA THR A 24 -54.66 -3.17 13.39
C THR A 24 -53.51 -2.82 14.33
N LEU A 25 -52.55 -3.73 14.57
CA LEU A 25 -51.34 -3.50 15.39
C LEU A 25 -50.08 -3.32 14.53
N LEU A 26 -50.18 -2.43 13.54
CA LEU A 26 -49.17 -2.25 12.49
C LEU A 26 -47.77 -1.93 13.05
N LEU A 27 -47.66 -1.08 14.07
CA LEU A 27 -46.40 -0.73 14.72
C LEU A 27 -45.74 -1.93 15.43
N LEU A 28 -46.54 -2.73 16.14
CA LEU A 28 -46.03 -3.93 16.82
C LEU A 28 -45.51 -4.96 15.82
N ASN A 29 -46.23 -5.15 14.71
CA ASN A 29 -45.81 -6.05 13.63
C ASN A 29 -44.47 -5.60 13.02
N LEU A 30 -44.29 -4.30 12.78
CA LEU A 30 -43.02 -3.78 12.26
C LEU A 30 -41.85 -4.01 13.23
N VAL A 31 -42.06 -3.80 14.53
CA VAL A 31 -41.02 -4.06 15.56
C VAL A 31 -40.67 -5.55 15.61
N LEU A 32 -41.67 -6.43 15.59
CA LEU A 32 -41.45 -7.88 15.60
C LEU A 32 -40.75 -8.38 14.33
N ILE A 33 -41.13 -7.88 13.15
CA ILE A 33 -40.45 -8.17 11.88
C ILE A 33 -38.99 -7.72 11.96
N TRP A 34 -38.72 -6.52 12.47
CA TRP A 34 -37.37 -6.00 12.63
C TRP A 34 -36.52 -6.86 13.57
N ILE A 35 -37.05 -7.28 14.73
CA ILE A 35 -36.37 -8.20 15.66
C ILE A 35 -36.08 -9.53 14.96
N ALA A 36 -37.06 -10.11 14.27
CA ALA A 36 -36.92 -11.39 13.61
C ALA A 36 -35.88 -11.33 12.46
N ALA A 37 -35.94 -10.27 11.63
CA ALA A 37 -34.97 -10.03 10.57
C ALA A 37 -33.55 -9.83 11.13
N SER A 38 -33.41 -9.08 12.24
CA SER A 38 -32.16 -8.88 12.96
C SER A 38 -31.55 -10.22 13.41
N LEU A 39 -32.30 -11.01 14.17
CA LEU A 39 -31.85 -12.29 14.71
C LEU A 39 -31.59 -13.33 13.61
N PHE A 40 -32.40 -13.35 12.56
CA PHE A 40 -32.20 -14.23 11.40
C PHE A 40 -30.92 -13.89 10.66
N THR A 41 -30.67 -12.62 10.37
CA THR A 41 -29.47 -12.16 9.66
C THR A 41 -28.20 -12.45 10.46
N VAL A 42 -28.23 -12.20 11.77
CA VAL A 42 -27.12 -12.57 12.67
C VAL A 42 -26.92 -14.08 12.69
N SER A 43 -28.01 -14.86 12.77
CA SER A 43 -27.92 -16.32 12.73
C SER A 43 -27.30 -16.82 11.43
N TYR A 44 -27.68 -16.24 10.29
CA TYR A 44 -27.06 -16.52 9.00
C TYR A 44 -25.56 -16.19 9.00
N ALA A 45 -25.15 -15.05 9.58
CA ALA A 45 -23.74 -14.69 9.72
C ALA A 45 -22.93 -15.76 10.47
N TYR A 46 -23.47 -16.30 11.57
CA TYR A 46 -22.82 -17.40 12.31
C TYR A 46 -22.84 -18.73 11.56
N VAL A 47 -23.93 -19.10 10.89
CA VAL A 47 -24.02 -20.35 10.13
C VAL A 47 -23.09 -20.34 8.93
N ALA A 48 -23.03 -19.21 8.21
CA ALA A 48 -22.16 -19.03 7.05
C ALA A 48 -20.71 -18.64 7.41
N ASN A 49 -20.41 -18.44 8.70
CA ASN A 49 -19.14 -17.90 9.19
C ASN A 49 -18.70 -16.62 8.45
N LYS A 50 -19.62 -15.67 8.28
CA LYS A 50 -19.40 -14.41 7.55
C LYS A 50 -19.39 -13.20 8.51
N PRO A 51 -18.24 -12.92 9.17
CA PRO A 51 -18.12 -11.73 10.04
C PRO A 51 -18.34 -10.41 9.28
N SER A 52 -18.09 -10.38 7.96
CA SER A 52 -18.29 -9.21 7.10
C SER A 52 -19.73 -8.67 7.06
N ILE A 53 -20.73 -9.47 7.48
CA ILE A 53 -22.13 -9.02 7.60
C ILE A 53 -22.29 -7.90 8.63
N PHE A 54 -21.46 -7.88 9.67
CA PHE A 54 -21.44 -6.77 10.64
C PHE A 54 -20.81 -5.50 10.07
N ARG A 55 -20.15 -5.57 8.90
CA ARG A 55 -19.50 -4.44 8.20
C ARG A 55 -18.64 -3.55 9.10
N LYS A 56 -18.02 -4.15 10.12
CA LYS A 56 -17.11 -3.46 11.02
C LYS A 56 -15.90 -2.97 10.23
N LYS A 57 -15.64 -1.67 10.32
CA LYS A 57 -14.53 -1.00 9.64
C LYS A 57 -13.21 -1.25 10.37
N GLY A 58 -12.10 -0.93 9.71
CA GLY A 58 -10.75 -1.07 10.30
C GLY A 58 -10.53 -0.26 11.57
N ASN A 59 -11.21 0.88 11.71
CA ASN A 59 -11.21 1.70 12.94
C ASN A 59 -12.19 1.20 14.01
N GLY A 60 -12.85 0.07 13.80
CA GLY A 60 -13.79 -0.51 14.76
C GLY A 60 -15.24 -0.07 14.60
N ALA A 61 -15.48 1.00 13.83
CA ALA A 61 -16.81 1.56 13.64
C ALA A 61 -17.76 0.61 12.88
N ILE A 62 -18.99 0.47 13.37
CA ILE A 62 -20.08 -0.20 12.64
C ILE A 62 -21.02 0.87 12.04
N PRO A 63 -21.32 0.83 10.73
CA PRO A 63 -22.22 1.81 10.10
C PRO A 63 -23.57 1.93 10.82
N ALA A 64 -24.09 3.16 10.96
CA ALA A 64 -25.31 3.44 11.73
C ALA A 64 -26.53 2.58 11.32
N TYR A 65 -26.70 2.33 10.01
CA TYR A 65 -27.79 1.49 9.51
C TYR A 65 -27.62 0.00 9.88
N ILE A 66 -26.38 -0.50 10.00
CA ILE A 66 -26.10 -1.86 10.49
C ILE A 66 -26.34 -1.91 12.01
N ARG A 67 -25.90 -0.90 12.75
CA ARG A 67 -26.18 -0.78 14.20
C ARG A 67 -27.68 -0.78 14.47
N TRP A 68 -28.45 -0.06 13.66
CA TRP A 68 -29.91 -0.07 13.75
C TRP A 68 -30.48 -1.45 13.42
N LEU A 69 -30.08 -2.06 12.30
CA LEU A 69 -30.55 -3.41 11.93
C LEU A 69 -30.26 -4.45 13.02
N PHE A 70 -29.10 -4.37 13.67
CA PHE A 70 -28.66 -5.33 14.69
C PHE A 70 -28.94 -4.88 16.12
N TRP A 71 -29.64 -3.76 16.34
CA TRP A 71 -29.91 -3.24 17.67
C TRP A 71 -30.53 -4.28 18.62
N PRO A 72 -31.55 -5.08 18.22
CA PRO A 72 -32.12 -6.12 19.09
C PRO A 72 -31.09 -7.14 19.58
N PHE A 73 -30.21 -7.59 18.68
CA PHE A 73 -29.13 -8.49 19.02
C PHE A 73 -28.05 -7.83 19.89
N LEU A 74 -27.63 -6.61 19.54
CA LEU A 74 -26.59 -5.85 20.22
C LEU A 74 -26.96 -5.54 21.67
N VAL A 75 -28.23 -5.22 21.94
CA VAL A 75 -28.73 -5.01 23.32
C VAL A 75 -28.58 -6.30 24.13
N GLY A 76 -29.10 -7.42 23.63
CA GLY A 76 -29.00 -8.71 24.32
C GLY A 76 -27.55 -9.13 24.56
N ALA A 77 -26.69 -8.98 23.55
CA ALA A 77 -25.27 -9.30 23.65
C ALA A 77 -24.53 -8.37 24.62
N SER A 78 -24.90 -7.08 24.68
CA SER A 78 -24.29 -6.13 25.61
C SER A 78 -24.70 -6.39 27.06
N ILE A 79 -25.96 -6.72 27.31
CA ILE A 79 -26.44 -7.16 28.62
C ILE A 79 -25.71 -8.42 29.06
N TYR A 80 -25.63 -9.43 28.19
CA TYR A 80 -24.89 -10.66 28.48
C TYR A 80 -23.43 -10.39 28.84
N ASN A 81 -22.71 -9.59 28.05
CA ASN A 81 -21.30 -9.27 28.32
C ASN A 81 -21.12 -8.45 29.61
N PHE A 82 -22.04 -7.52 29.91
CA PHE A 82 -22.00 -6.75 31.15
C PHE A 82 -22.11 -7.66 32.37
N PHE A 83 -23.09 -8.58 32.38
CA PHE A 83 -23.23 -9.55 33.47
C PHE A 83 -22.08 -10.56 33.50
N ALA A 84 -21.65 -11.07 32.35
CA ALA A 84 -20.55 -12.01 32.25
C ALA A 84 -19.24 -11.40 32.79
N ARG A 85 -18.98 -10.11 32.53
CA ARG A 85 -17.84 -9.36 33.07
C ARG A 85 -17.98 -9.12 34.57
N ARG A 86 -19.16 -8.70 35.05
CA ARG A 86 -19.40 -8.41 36.48
C ARG A 86 -19.32 -9.67 37.35
N LEU A 87 -19.69 -10.82 36.81
CA LEU A 87 -19.64 -12.12 37.47
C LEU A 87 -18.34 -12.89 37.18
N ASP A 88 -17.41 -12.30 36.42
CA ASP A 88 -16.13 -12.96 36.12
C ASP A 88 -15.23 -12.98 37.38
N LYS A 89 -14.40 -14.02 37.47
CA LYS A 89 -13.45 -14.21 38.57
C LYS A 89 -12.16 -13.44 38.38
N VAL A 90 -11.88 -13.02 37.14
CA VAL A 90 -10.65 -12.36 36.75
C VAL A 90 -10.89 -10.89 36.40
N PRO A 91 -9.92 -10.00 36.64
CA PRO A 91 -10.01 -8.61 36.21
C PRO A 91 -10.28 -8.47 34.70
N PRO A 92 -10.94 -7.37 34.28
CA PRO A 92 -11.24 -7.12 32.88
C PRO A 92 -9.99 -7.03 31.99
N VAL A 93 -8.92 -6.44 32.51
CA VAL A 93 -7.62 -6.26 31.84
C VAL A 93 -6.52 -6.84 32.73
N GLN A 94 -5.65 -7.68 32.16
CA GLN A 94 -4.51 -8.27 32.87
C GLN A 94 -3.25 -8.19 32.01
N GLN A 95 -2.13 -7.88 32.64
CA GLN A 95 -0.82 -7.82 31.98
C GLN A 95 -0.22 -9.22 31.90
N ILE A 96 0.00 -9.74 30.68
CA ILE A 96 0.57 -11.06 30.45
C ILE A 96 2.11 -11.01 30.49
N ASN A 97 2.70 -9.97 29.91
CA ASN A 97 4.13 -9.67 30.00
C ASN A 97 4.34 -8.14 29.94
N GLU A 98 5.59 -7.69 29.82
CA GLU A 98 5.93 -6.25 29.82
C GLU A 98 5.12 -5.42 28.81
N HIS A 99 4.87 -5.97 27.62
CA HIS A 99 4.24 -5.23 26.51
C HIS A 99 2.81 -5.68 26.16
N VAL A 100 2.36 -6.86 26.60
CA VAL A 100 1.09 -7.45 26.17
C VAL A 100 0.11 -7.56 27.33
N PHE A 101 -1.06 -6.97 27.13
CA PHE A 101 -2.24 -7.10 27.98
C PHE A 101 -3.28 -7.97 27.30
N LEU A 102 -4.01 -8.74 28.10
CA LEU A 102 -5.12 -9.56 27.67
C LEU A 102 -6.39 -9.10 28.39
N ALA A 103 -7.46 -8.88 27.63
CA ALA A 103 -8.70 -8.35 28.19
C ALA A 103 -9.96 -9.05 27.65
N CYS A 104 -11.06 -8.93 28.42
CA CYS A 104 -12.41 -9.06 27.88
C CYS A 104 -12.81 -7.80 27.10
N ARG A 105 -14.05 -7.72 26.63
CA ARG A 105 -14.55 -6.55 25.91
C ARG A 105 -14.32 -5.28 26.74
N LEU A 106 -13.67 -4.31 26.10
CA LEU A 106 -13.38 -3.00 26.68
C LEU A 106 -14.63 -2.13 26.69
N PHE A 107 -14.79 -1.34 27.75
CA PHE A 107 -15.76 -0.26 27.88
C PHE A 107 -15.03 1.09 27.92
N PRO A 108 -15.72 2.22 27.67
CA PRO A 108 -15.07 3.54 27.71
C PRO A 108 -14.36 3.83 29.04
N SER A 109 -14.86 3.28 30.14
CA SER A 109 -14.25 3.37 31.48
C SER A 109 -12.84 2.78 31.57
N ASP A 110 -12.49 1.85 30.67
CA ASP A 110 -11.22 1.12 30.74
C ASP A 110 -10.08 1.87 30.04
N ILE A 111 -10.41 2.84 29.20
CA ILE A 111 -9.43 3.54 28.35
C ILE A 111 -8.44 4.33 29.20
N GLN A 112 -8.92 5.00 30.24
CA GLN A 112 -8.02 5.73 31.15
C GLN A 112 -7.05 4.78 31.86
N GLU A 113 -7.53 3.64 32.36
CA GLU A 113 -6.67 2.63 32.99
C GLU A 113 -5.61 2.09 32.03
N LEU A 114 -5.96 1.89 30.75
CA LEU A 114 -5.03 1.45 29.72
C LEU A 114 -3.94 2.51 29.45
N ARG A 115 -4.31 3.79 29.40
CA ARG A 115 -3.35 4.90 29.26
C ARG A 115 -2.42 5.00 30.46
N ASP A 116 -2.94 4.90 31.67
CA ASP A 116 -2.14 4.93 32.90
C ASP A 116 -1.11 3.79 32.94
N LYS A 117 -1.43 2.66 32.28
CA LYS A 117 -0.52 1.51 32.12
C LYS A 117 0.45 1.66 30.92
N GLY A 118 0.31 2.72 30.13
CA GLY A 118 1.12 3.02 28.95
C GLY A 118 0.75 2.22 27.70
N VAL A 119 -0.51 1.77 27.59
CA VAL A 119 -1.00 1.08 26.39
C VAL A 119 -1.20 2.07 25.26
N THR A 120 -0.59 1.78 24.11
CA THR A 120 -0.61 2.59 22.89
C THR A 120 -1.34 1.90 21.74
N GLY A 121 -1.66 0.61 21.87
CA GLY A 121 -2.31 -0.18 20.83
C GLY A 121 -3.44 -1.08 21.34
N ILE A 122 -4.51 -1.19 20.56
CA ILE A 122 -5.66 -2.06 20.83
C ILE A 122 -5.88 -3.01 19.64
N LEU A 123 -5.81 -4.31 19.93
CA LEU A 123 -6.16 -5.38 19.00
C LEU A 123 -7.51 -6.00 19.37
N ASP A 124 -8.52 -5.71 18.56
CA ASP A 124 -9.89 -6.17 18.75
C ASP A 124 -10.19 -7.37 17.86
N VAL A 125 -10.47 -8.53 18.46
CA VAL A 125 -10.77 -9.78 17.74
C VAL A 125 -12.28 -10.05 17.64
N THR A 126 -13.12 -9.02 17.76
CA THR A 126 -14.60 -9.10 17.67
C THR A 126 -15.11 -8.56 16.35
N ALA A 127 -16.10 -9.25 15.77
CA ALA A 127 -16.83 -8.76 14.60
C ALA A 127 -18.12 -8.03 14.99
N GLU A 128 -18.73 -8.45 16.12
CA GLU A 128 -20.12 -8.13 16.44
C GLU A 128 -20.31 -6.75 17.07
N PHE A 129 -19.28 -6.25 17.72
CA PHE A 129 -19.37 -5.07 18.56
C PHE A 129 -18.67 -3.91 17.90
N ASP A 130 -19.28 -2.74 18.02
CA ASP A 130 -18.64 -1.50 17.66
C ASP A 130 -17.41 -1.29 18.55
N GLY A 131 -16.28 -0.93 17.92
CA GLY A 131 -15.15 -0.35 18.62
C GLY A 131 -15.55 1.07 18.96
N LEU A 132 -16.34 1.20 20.05
CA LEU A 132 -16.85 2.40 20.70
C LEU A 132 -16.22 3.72 20.18
N ASP A 133 -17.05 4.74 19.96
CA ASP A 133 -16.76 6.05 19.32
C ASP A 133 -15.49 6.81 19.79
N TRP A 134 -14.76 6.35 20.82
CA TRP A 134 -13.44 6.86 21.20
C TRP A 134 -12.32 6.50 20.21
N SER A 135 -12.44 5.42 19.43
CA SER A 135 -11.45 5.09 18.38
C SER A 135 -11.35 6.19 17.29
N SER A 136 -12.40 7.00 17.16
CA SER A 136 -12.49 8.16 16.26
C SER A 136 -12.20 9.51 16.92
N GLU A 137 -12.28 9.61 18.26
CA GLU A 137 -12.01 10.85 19.00
C GLU A 137 -10.59 10.90 19.58
N ASP A 138 -9.90 9.76 19.65
CA ASP A 138 -8.66 9.59 20.40
C ASP A 138 -7.49 9.22 19.48
N ASN A 139 -6.83 10.23 18.92
CA ASN A 139 -5.73 10.09 17.95
C ASN A 139 -4.47 9.40 18.51
N GLU A 140 -4.40 9.10 19.80
CA GLU A 140 -3.22 8.52 20.46
C GLU A 140 -3.19 6.99 20.46
N LEU A 141 -4.35 6.31 20.42
CA LEU A 141 -4.43 4.85 20.48
C LEU A 141 -4.53 4.23 19.10
N ARG A 142 -3.51 3.44 18.73
CA ARG A 142 -3.50 2.69 17.48
C ARG A 142 -4.45 1.51 17.58
N TYR A 143 -5.31 1.32 16.59
CA TYR A 143 -6.35 0.29 16.63
C TYR A 143 -6.26 -0.65 15.44
N LEU A 144 -6.34 -1.96 15.69
CA LEU A 144 -6.51 -2.98 14.66
C LEU A 144 -7.71 -3.87 15.01
N ASN A 145 -8.62 -4.06 14.05
CA ASN A 145 -9.67 -5.07 14.14
C ASN A 145 -9.38 -6.28 13.27
N ILE A 146 -9.46 -7.46 13.88
CA ILE A 146 -9.49 -8.76 13.22
C ILE A 146 -10.89 -9.35 13.44
N PRO A 147 -11.84 -9.13 12.51
CA PRO A 147 -13.24 -9.42 12.76
C PRO A 147 -13.49 -10.93 12.75
N VAL A 148 -13.64 -11.51 13.93
CA VAL A 148 -13.94 -12.94 14.13
C VAL A 148 -15.23 -13.07 14.92
N LEU A 149 -16.11 -13.97 14.49
CA LEU A 149 -17.35 -14.28 15.19
C LEU A 149 -17.08 -15.04 16.49
N ASP A 150 -17.97 -14.91 17.45
CA ASP A 150 -17.86 -15.63 18.71
C ASP A 150 -17.91 -17.15 18.51
N HIS A 151 -17.12 -17.86 19.31
CA HIS A 151 -16.83 -19.29 19.17
C HIS A 151 -16.10 -19.74 17.89
N THR A 152 -15.77 -18.85 16.96
CA THR A 152 -14.85 -19.14 15.86
C THR A 152 -13.45 -18.59 16.17
N SER A 153 -12.50 -18.77 15.25
CA SER A 153 -11.10 -18.38 15.44
C SER A 153 -10.56 -17.67 14.20
N PRO A 154 -9.62 -16.73 14.36
CA PRO A 154 -8.86 -16.20 13.24
C PRO A 154 -8.29 -17.33 12.38
N ASN A 155 -8.34 -17.16 11.06
CA ASN A 155 -7.62 -18.06 10.15
C ASN A 155 -6.11 -17.74 10.17
N SER A 156 -5.31 -18.54 9.48
CA SER A 156 -3.85 -18.36 9.38
C SER A 156 -3.44 -16.96 8.92
N LYS A 157 -4.12 -16.40 7.91
CA LYS A 157 -3.81 -15.06 7.38
C LYS A 157 -4.12 -13.97 8.41
N ASP A 158 -5.30 -14.02 9.01
CA ASP A 158 -5.72 -13.07 10.05
C ASP A 158 -4.81 -13.14 11.28
N LEU A 159 -4.33 -14.34 11.63
CA LEU A 159 -3.41 -14.54 12.75
C LEU A 159 -2.01 -14.01 12.44
N LYS A 160 -1.45 -14.27 11.25
CA LYS A 160 -0.20 -13.63 10.81
C LYS A 160 -0.33 -12.12 10.83
N ARG A 161 -1.42 -11.59 10.28
CA ARG A 161 -1.74 -10.15 10.27
C ARG A 161 -1.74 -9.53 11.68
N ALA A 162 -2.39 -10.21 12.62
CA ALA A 162 -2.41 -9.81 14.03
C ALA A 162 -1.00 -9.80 14.64
N ILE A 163 -0.23 -10.86 14.42
CA ILE A 163 1.13 -11.01 14.96
C ILE A 163 2.05 -9.92 14.38
N THR A 164 2.06 -9.71 13.06
CA THR A 164 2.86 -8.65 12.41
C THR A 164 2.55 -7.28 13.00
N TRP A 165 1.26 -6.96 13.17
CA TRP A 165 0.87 -5.68 13.76
C TRP A 165 1.33 -5.55 15.22
N LEU A 166 1.19 -6.60 16.03
CA LEU A 166 1.66 -6.61 17.43
C LEU A 166 3.18 -6.39 17.52
N HIS A 167 3.97 -7.09 16.70
CA HIS A 167 5.42 -6.89 16.63
C HIS A 167 5.77 -5.44 16.31
N ASN A 168 5.14 -4.84 15.30
CA ASN A 168 5.38 -3.44 14.94
C ASN A 168 5.03 -2.45 16.07
N GLN A 169 3.98 -2.72 16.86
CA GLN A 169 3.65 -1.87 18.01
C GLN A 169 4.71 -1.98 19.12
N ILE A 170 5.25 -3.17 19.32
CA ILE A 170 6.19 -3.46 20.42
C ILE A 170 7.61 -3.00 20.05
N LEU A 171 8.01 -3.09 18.79
CA LEU A 171 9.26 -2.50 18.28
C LEU A 171 9.31 -0.98 18.46
N ASP A 172 8.16 -0.31 18.44
CA ASP A 172 7.99 1.10 18.81
C ASP A 172 8.02 1.35 20.33
N ASN A 173 8.44 0.35 21.13
CA ASN A 173 8.36 0.34 22.58
C ASN A 173 6.93 0.55 23.13
N GLY A 174 5.92 0.21 22.33
CA GLY A 174 4.52 0.31 22.70
C GLY A 174 4.08 -0.82 23.61
N LYS A 175 2.92 -0.64 24.25
CA LYS A 175 2.20 -1.71 24.93
C LYS A 175 0.84 -1.89 24.27
N VAL A 176 0.40 -3.14 24.15
CA VAL A 176 -0.79 -3.52 23.40
C VAL A 176 -1.76 -4.29 24.27
N VAL A 177 -3.05 -4.03 24.12
CA VAL A 177 -4.11 -4.85 24.69
C VAL A 177 -4.82 -5.65 23.61
N ILE A 178 -4.88 -6.97 23.81
CA ILE A 178 -5.58 -7.90 22.93
C ILE A 178 -6.88 -8.29 23.62
N HIS A 179 -8.01 -8.05 22.96
CA HIS A 179 -9.31 -8.38 23.55
C HIS A 179 -10.26 -9.11 22.60
N CYS A 180 -11.22 -9.81 23.19
CA CYS A 180 -12.39 -10.33 22.48
C CYS A 180 -13.63 -10.08 23.34
N ALA A 181 -14.71 -10.87 23.22
CA ALA A 181 -15.90 -10.69 24.06
C ALA A 181 -15.62 -10.95 25.56
N LEU A 182 -15.17 -12.16 25.90
CA LEU A 182 -14.90 -12.57 27.29
C LEU A 182 -13.41 -12.64 27.64
N GLY A 183 -12.52 -12.49 26.65
CA GLY A 183 -11.07 -12.57 26.86
C GLY A 183 -10.56 -13.99 27.18
N ARG A 184 -11.25 -15.05 26.72
CA ARG A 184 -10.98 -16.44 27.11
C ARG A 184 -10.48 -17.36 26.00
N GLY A 185 -10.81 -17.07 24.74
CA GLY A 185 -10.56 -17.96 23.60
C GLY A 185 -9.84 -17.27 22.45
N ARG A 186 -10.54 -16.43 21.69
CA ARG A 186 -10.00 -15.74 20.49
C ARG A 186 -8.75 -14.89 20.79
N SER A 187 -8.84 -13.99 21.78
CA SER A 187 -7.70 -13.17 22.20
C SER A 187 -6.58 -13.99 22.82
N VAL A 188 -6.91 -15.07 23.53
CA VAL A 188 -5.92 -16.03 24.06
C VAL A 188 -5.17 -16.74 22.93
N LEU A 189 -5.86 -17.14 21.86
CA LEU A 189 -5.24 -17.73 20.68
C LEU A 189 -4.24 -16.77 20.05
N VAL A 190 -4.63 -15.51 19.85
CA VAL A 190 -3.74 -14.47 19.30
C VAL A 190 -2.56 -14.23 20.23
N THR A 191 -2.78 -14.14 21.54
CA THR A 191 -1.72 -13.95 22.53
C THR A 191 -0.74 -15.12 22.52
N ALA A 192 -1.23 -16.36 22.51
CA ALA A 192 -0.40 -17.56 22.46
C ALA A 192 0.41 -17.64 21.15
N ALA A 193 -0.21 -17.32 20.02
CA ALA A 193 0.49 -17.29 18.74
C ALA A 193 1.57 -16.19 18.70
N TYR A 194 1.30 -15.03 19.27
CA TYR A 194 2.31 -13.98 19.43
C TYR A 194 3.47 -14.45 20.31
N LEU A 195 3.23 -15.05 21.48
CA LEU A 195 4.30 -15.58 22.33
C LEU A 195 5.16 -16.64 21.62
N LEU A 196 4.53 -17.54 20.87
CA LEU A 196 5.24 -18.54 20.06
C LEU A 196 6.08 -17.91 18.94
N SER A 197 5.66 -16.76 18.41
CA SER A 197 6.43 -16.03 17.39
C SER A 197 7.68 -15.34 17.94
N GLN A 198 7.79 -15.16 19.26
CA GLN A 198 8.95 -14.50 19.89
C GLN A 198 10.10 -15.46 20.18
N ASP A 199 9.80 -16.75 20.36
CA ASP A 199 10.77 -17.74 20.82
C ASP A 199 10.50 -19.08 20.14
N GLU A 200 11.44 -19.54 19.31
CA GLU A 200 11.38 -20.83 18.59
C GLU A 200 11.48 -22.06 19.51
N THR A 201 11.92 -21.89 20.76
CA THR A 201 12.03 -22.98 21.73
C THR A 201 10.76 -23.16 22.57
N LEU A 202 9.92 -22.12 22.66
CA LEU A 202 8.71 -22.14 23.46
C LEU A 202 7.67 -23.13 22.90
N THR A 203 7.17 -24.05 23.73
CA THR A 203 6.10 -24.96 23.30
C THR A 203 4.71 -24.33 23.49
N LEU A 204 3.70 -24.80 22.75
CA LEU A 204 2.32 -24.33 22.94
C LEU A 204 1.81 -24.55 24.39
N PRO A 205 2.07 -25.69 25.06
CA PRO A 205 1.79 -25.85 26.48
C PRO A 205 2.41 -24.76 27.36
N ASP A 206 3.67 -24.40 27.10
CA ASP A 206 4.38 -23.38 27.88
C ASP A 206 3.80 -21.99 27.65
N ALA A 207 3.53 -21.61 26.40
CA ALA A 207 2.86 -20.36 26.06
C ALA A 207 1.48 -20.26 26.73
N MET A 208 0.71 -21.34 26.70
CA MET A 208 -0.59 -21.40 27.37
C MET A 208 -0.47 -21.33 28.90
N LYS A 209 0.57 -21.93 29.48
CA LYS A 209 0.85 -21.85 30.92
C LYS A 209 1.21 -20.42 31.34
N SER A 210 2.02 -19.71 30.57
CA SER A 210 2.36 -18.30 30.83
C SER A 210 1.12 -17.41 30.84
N ILE A 211 0.15 -17.68 29.96
CA ILE A 211 -1.12 -16.94 29.94
C ILE A 211 -2.03 -17.37 31.10
N SER A 212 -2.24 -18.67 31.29
CA SER A 212 -3.24 -19.20 32.23
C SER A 212 -2.86 -19.01 33.70
N THR A 213 -1.55 -18.91 34.00
CA THR A 213 -1.05 -18.56 35.34
C THR A 213 -1.50 -17.16 35.77
N ILE A 214 -1.65 -16.24 34.81
CA ILE A 214 -2.11 -14.87 35.08
C ILE A 214 -3.63 -14.78 34.93
N ARG A 215 -4.18 -15.35 33.85
CA ARG A 215 -5.61 -15.35 33.56
C ARG A 215 -6.16 -16.78 33.58
N GLU A 216 -6.63 -17.21 34.74
CA GLU A 216 -7.13 -18.58 34.98
C GLU A 216 -8.27 -19.02 34.03
N THR A 217 -9.01 -18.07 33.47
CA THR A 217 -10.12 -18.35 32.54
C THR A 217 -9.66 -18.53 31.08
N ALA A 218 -8.37 -18.37 30.78
CA ALA A 218 -7.80 -18.53 29.46
C ALA A 218 -7.80 -20.00 29.03
N ARG A 219 -8.49 -20.30 27.91
CA ARG A 219 -8.61 -21.67 27.42
C ARG A 219 -8.81 -21.72 25.91
N LEU A 220 -7.95 -22.49 25.24
CA LEU A 220 -8.16 -22.88 23.84
C LEU A 220 -9.05 -24.11 23.76
N ASN A 221 -9.96 -24.12 22.79
CA ASN A 221 -10.68 -25.34 22.42
C ASN A 221 -9.79 -26.27 21.59
N THR A 222 -10.23 -27.52 21.36
CA THR A 222 -9.44 -28.52 20.64
C THR A 222 -9.09 -28.10 19.21
N ALA A 223 -9.98 -27.39 18.51
CA ALA A 223 -9.73 -26.93 17.14
C ALA A 223 -8.67 -25.82 17.10
N GLN A 224 -8.77 -24.86 18.01
CA GLN A 224 -7.78 -23.78 18.21
C GLN A 224 -6.41 -24.33 18.55
N TYR A 225 -6.35 -25.28 19.49
CA TYR A 225 -5.10 -25.91 19.90
C TYR A 225 -4.43 -26.66 18.74
N ARG A 226 -5.21 -27.44 17.97
CA ARG A 226 -4.71 -28.15 16.79
C ARG A 226 -4.22 -27.19 15.70
N ALA A 227 -4.97 -26.13 15.42
CA ALA A 227 -4.60 -25.14 14.42
C ALA A 227 -3.26 -24.46 14.77
N LEU A 228 -3.11 -24.01 16.03
CA LEU A 228 -1.88 -23.36 16.47
C LEU A 228 -0.69 -24.33 16.57
N THR A 229 -0.94 -25.60 16.92
CA THR A 229 0.11 -26.64 16.86
C THR A 229 0.57 -26.89 15.43
N ALA A 230 -0.35 -26.96 14.47
CA ALA A 230 -0.01 -27.12 13.06
C ALA A 230 0.81 -25.92 12.55
N MET A 231 0.43 -24.70 12.91
CA MET A 231 1.17 -23.48 12.60
C MET A 231 2.56 -23.46 13.22
N ARG A 232 2.73 -23.96 14.45
CA ARG A 232 4.06 -24.06 15.08
C ARG A 232 4.98 -25.06 14.39
N ASN A 233 4.41 -26.12 13.82
CA ASN A 233 5.19 -27.10 13.07
C ASN A 233 5.55 -26.61 11.65
N ASP A 234 4.87 -25.58 11.16
CA ASP A 234 5.20 -24.89 9.93
C ASP A 234 6.30 -23.85 10.18
N LYS A 235 7.50 -24.13 9.67
CA LYS A 235 8.69 -23.29 9.88
C LYS A 235 8.52 -21.87 9.31
N ASP A 236 7.70 -21.70 8.29
CA ASP A 236 7.53 -20.42 7.60
C ASP A 236 6.33 -19.64 8.15
N PHE A 237 5.56 -20.19 9.10
CA PHE A 237 4.37 -19.51 9.60
C PHE A 237 4.74 -18.23 10.37
N PHE A 238 5.71 -18.32 11.29
CA PHE A 238 6.14 -17.21 12.12
C PHE A 238 7.26 -16.37 11.49
N HIS A 239 7.75 -16.75 10.31
CA HIS A 239 8.62 -15.89 9.51
C HIS A 239 7.78 -14.75 8.91
N LEU A 240 7.83 -13.59 9.57
CA LEU A 240 7.10 -12.40 9.15
C LEU A 240 7.96 -11.64 8.12
N PRO A 241 7.40 -11.25 6.96
CA PRO A 241 8.18 -10.54 5.97
C PRO A 241 8.58 -9.17 6.53
N SER A 242 9.86 -8.81 6.40
CA SER A 242 10.39 -7.52 6.81
C SER A 242 10.55 -6.59 5.61
N SER A 243 10.25 -5.31 5.79
CA SER A 243 10.52 -4.28 4.79
C SER A 243 11.29 -3.10 5.37
N LEU A 244 12.15 -2.52 4.54
CA LEU A 244 12.82 -1.26 4.83
C LEU A 244 12.09 -0.15 4.08
N ILE A 245 11.53 0.81 4.80
CA ILE A 245 11.00 2.05 4.24
C ILE A 245 12.13 3.08 4.23
N ILE A 246 12.41 3.64 3.05
CA ILE A 246 13.35 4.74 2.86
C ILE A 246 12.55 5.97 2.48
N ALA A 247 12.55 6.99 3.32
CA ALA A 247 11.74 8.18 3.10
C ALA A 247 12.57 9.45 2.98
N ASN A 248 12.21 10.31 2.03
CA ASN A 248 12.76 11.66 1.96
C ASN A 248 11.85 12.64 2.71
N PRO A 249 12.27 13.19 3.86
CA PRO A 249 11.41 13.99 4.72
C PRO A 249 10.95 15.32 4.10
N VAL A 250 11.71 15.88 3.14
CA VAL A 250 11.38 17.15 2.49
C VAL A 250 10.59 16.99 1.19
N SER A 251 10.41 15.75 0.72
CA SER A 251 9.71 15.48 -0.54
C SER A 251 8.25 15.94 -0.52
N GLY A 252 7.76 16.46 -1.65
CA GLY A 252 6.36 16.82 -1.84
C GLY A 252 5.88 18.07 -1.10
N GLY A 253 6.81 18.90 -0.62
CA GLY A 253 6.49 20.00 0.30
C GLY A 253 6.32 19.52 1.75
N GLY A 254 7.03 18.46 2.16
CA GLY A 254 6.92 17.90 3.51
C GLY A 254 5.70 17.01 3.73
N LYS A 255 5.24 16.29 2.68
CA LYS A 255 4.12 15.34 2.80
C LYS A 255 4.45 14.13 3.65
N TRP A 256 5.71 13.71 3.68
CA TRP A 256 6.11 12.52 4.44
C TRP A 256 5.73 12.60 5.93
N PRO A 257 6.07 13.66 6.69
CA PRO A 257 5.62 13.80 8.08
C PRO A 257 4.11 13.64 8.29
N ALA A 258 3.28 14.15 7.36
CA ALA A 258 1.83 14.05 7.43
C ALA A 258 1.31 12.62 7.13
N GLU A 259 1.91 11.95 6.16
CA GLU A 259 1.47 10.62 5.69
C GLU A 259 2.15 9.45 6.44
N LYS A 260 3.27 9.69 7.13
CA LYS A 260 4.11 8.67 7.77
C LYS A 260 3.31 7.72 8.65
N GLN A 261 2.46 8.28 9.52
CA GLN A 261 1.66 7.47 10.44
C GLN A 261 0.59 6.65 9.70
N TYR A 262 0.00 7.21 8.64
CA TYR A 262 -0.97 6.52 7.81
C TYR A 262 -0.34 5.35 7.04
N ILE A 263 0.77 5.62 6.34
CA ILE A 263 1.57 4.61 5.61
C ILE A 263 2.01 3.49 6.55
N LYS A 264 2.57 3.86 7.72
CA LYS A 264 3.00 2.89 8.73
C LYS A 264 1.83 2.02 9.20
N ALA A 265 0.69 2.63 9.55
CA ALA A 265 -0.47 1.89 10.04
C ALA A 265 -1.02 0.90 8.99
N ARG A 266 -1.02 1.29 7.72
CA ARG A 266 -1.49 0.45 6.59
C ARG A 266 -0.55 -0.72 6.31
N LEU A 267 0.77 -0.53 6.37
CA LEU A 267 1.75 -1.57 6.07
C LEU A 267 2.08 -2.47 7.27
N ALA A 268 1.88 -1.99 8.51
CA ALA A 268 2.24 -2.71 9.72
C ALA A 268 1.48 -4.03 9.93
N THR A 269 0.44 -4.29 9.14
CA THR A 269 -0.28 -5.57 9.18
C THR A 269 0.32 -6.62 8.27
N GLU A 270 1.11 -6.22 7.27
CA GLU A 270 1.69 -7.12 6.28
C GLU A 270 3.19 -7.31 6.50
N TYR A 271 3.92 -6.24 6.84
CA TYR A 271 5.38 -6.26 6.98
C TYR A 271 5.84 -5.82 8.37
N LEU A 272 6.94 -6.39 8.86
CA LEU A 272 7.74 -5.79 9.93
C LEU A 272 8.51 -4.60 9.36
N LEU A 273 8.24 -3.41 9.91
CA LEU A 273 8.69 -2.16 9.31
C LEU A 273 9.94 -1.63 10.00
N ASN A 274 11.00 -1.41 9.22
CA ASN A 274 12.10 -0.53 9.59
C ASN A 274 11.99 0.74 8.75
N ILE A 275 12.15 1.92 9.36
CA ILE A 275 12.01 3.21 8.66
C ILE A 275 13.32 3.96 8.80
N LYS A 276 13.91 4.33 7.66
CA LYS A 276 15.06 5.22 7.58
C LYS A 276 14.70 6.45 6.75
N GLU A 277 15.17 7.60 7.19
CA GLU A 277 14.95 8.87 6.51
C GLU A 277 16.27 9.35 5.91
N THR A 278 16.22 9.91 4.70
CA THR A 278 17.40 10.51 4.08
C THR A 278 17.81 11.78 4.81
N THR A 279 19.08 12.15 4.67
CA THR A 279 19.62 13.43 5.15
C THR A 279 20.47 14.06 4.04
N PRO A 280 20.89 15.33 4.17
CA PRO A 280 21.80 15.93 3.19
C PRO A 280 23.10 15.13 2.95
N ASP A 281 23.55 14.36 3.95
CA ASP A 281 24.79 13.57 3.89
C ASP A 281 24.55 12.09 3.55
N VAL A 282 23.29 11.64 3.58
CA VAL A 282 22.92 10.23 3.39
C VAL A 282 21.78 10.11 2.38
N SER A 283 22.12 9.62 1.19
CA SER A 283 21.18 9.45 0.07
C SER A 283 20.27 8.24 0.26
N ALA A 284 19.17 8.20 -0.49
CA ALA A 284 18.28 7.05 -0.50
C ALA A 284 18.96 5.81 -1.09
N GLN A 285 19.87 5.99 -2.06
CA GLN A 285 20.67 4.92 -2.63
C GLN A 285 21.54 4.24 -1.57
N GLN A 286 22.27 5.03 -0.75
CA GLN A 286 23.12 4.50 0.32
C GLN A 286 22.31 3.68 1.34
N LEU A 287 21.11 4.17 1.72
CA LEU A 287 20.21 3.46 2.62
C LEU A 287 19.69 2.15 2.01
N ALA A 288 19.44 2.14 0.69
CA ALA A 288 18.98 0.96 -0.02
C ALA A 288 20.08 -0.10 -0.12
N GLU A 289 21.32 0.30 -0.45
CA GLU A 289 22.49 -0.57 -0.45
C GLU A 289 22.74 -1.18 0.94
N GLU A 290 22.61 -0.37 2.00
CA GLU A 290 22.69 -0.86 3.38
C GLU A 290 21.58 -1.89 3.66
N GLY A 291 20.34 -1.61 3.24
CA GLY A 291 19.22 -2.53 3.37
C GLY A 291 19.43 -3.85 2.63
N LEU A 292 19.96 -3.81 1.41
CA LEU A 292 20.32 -5.02 0.66
C LEU A 292 21.38 -5.85 1.40
N SER A 293 22.39 -5.20 1.98
CA SER A 293 23.42 -5.88 2.78
C SER A 293 22.87 -6.54 4.05
N GLN A 294 21.77 -6.00 4.59
CA GLN A 294 21.04 -6.55 5.74
C GLN A 294 20.05 -7.66 5.34
N GLY A 295 19.93 -7.98 4.05
CA GLY A 295 19.09 -9.08 3.55
C GLY A 295 17.62 -8.71 3.38
N TYR A 296 17.26 -7.42 3.33
CA TYR A 296 15.89 -7.01 3.02
C TYR A 296 15.49 -7.49 1.62
N GLN A 297 14.39 -8.22 1.54
CA GLN A 297 13.79 -8.69 0.27
C GLN A 297 12.76 -7.69 -0.28
N THR A 298 12.42 -6.67 0.49
CA THR A 298 11.47 -5.63 0.11
C THR A 298 11.96 -4.28 0.65
N ILE A 299 12.15 -3.33 -0.25
CA ILE A 299 12.51 -1.95 0.08
C ILE A 299 11.44 -1.04 -0.52
N ILE A 300 10.88 -0.15 0.31
CA ILE A 300 9.79 0.75 -0.06
C ILE A 300 10.32 2.18 -0.05
N ALA A 301 10.39 2.80 -1.22
CA ALA A 301 10.82 4.19 -1.38
C ALA A 301 9.63 5.15 -1.22
N CYS A 302 9.72 6.09 -0.29
CA CYS A 302 8.71 7.12 -0.01
C CYS A 302 9.27 8.50 -0.39
N GLY A 303 8.89 9.03 -1.56
CA GLY A 303 9.45 10.28 -2.05
C GLY A 303 8.95 10.68 -3.43
N GLY A 304 9.61 11.66 -4.04
CA GLY A 304 9.44 12.04 -5.44
C GLY A 304 10.38 11.24 -6.35
N ASP A 305 10.34 11.53 -7.64
CA ASP A 305 11.01 10.73 -8.68
C ASP A 305 12.50 10.49 -8.39
N GLY A 306 13.26 11.50 -7.94
CA GLY A 306 14.68 11.32 -7.57
C GLY A 306 14.92 10.32 -6.43
N THR A 307 14.11 10.37 -5.36
CA THR A 307 14.19 9.39 -4.26
C THR A 307 13.81 7.99 -4.72
N LEU A 308 12.78 7.88 -5.58
CA LEU A 308 12.39 6.59 -6.15
C LEU A 308 13.50 6.04 -7.05
N ALA A 309 14.14 6.90 -7.85
CA ALA A 309 15.22 6.54 -8.76
C ALA A 309 16.46 6.05 -8.02
N GLU A 310 16.92 6.78 -7.00
CA GLU A 310 18.05 6.38 -6.16
C GLU A 310 17.87 5.00 -5.53
N VAL A 311 16.69 4.69 -5.00
CA VAL A 311 16.41 3.36 -4.44
C VAL A 311 16.35 2.31 -5.55
N ALA A 312 15.70 2.61 -6.67
CA ALA A 312 15.63 1.72 -7.82
C ALA A 312 17.02 1.38 -8.39
N HIS A 313 17.95 2.35 -8.42
CA HIS A 313 19.33 2.15 -8.85
C HIS A 313 20.04 1.09 -7.99
N ALA A 314 19.86 1.16 -6.67
CA ALA A 314 20.47 0.21 -5.75
C ALA A 314 19.88 -1.21 -5.88
N VAL A 315 18.57 -1.32 -6.06
CA VAL A 315 17.87 -2.63 -6.05
C VAL A 315 17.72 -3.27 -7.43
N ALA A 316 18.04 -2.55 -8.51
CA ALA A 316 18.11 -3.13 -9.86
C ALA A 316 19.12 -4.28 -9.91
N ASP A 317 18.83 -5.29 -10.73
CA ASP A 317 19.60 -6.53 -10.88
C ASP A 317 19.73 -7.37 -9.60
N THR A 318 18.90 -7.09 -8.59
CA THR A 318 18.81 -7.88 -7.36
C THR A 318 17.50 -8.69 -7.29
N ARG A 319 17.35 -9.49 -6.23
CA ARG A 319 16.08 -10.17 -5.92
C ARG A 319 15.15 -9.32 -5.05
N CYS A 320 15.56 -8.11 -4.66
CA CYS A 320 14.75 -7.24 -3.83
C CYS A 320 13.59 -6.65 -4.64
N THR A 321 12.38 -6.71 -4.08
CA THR A 321 11.21 -6.06 -4.66
C THR A 321 11.16 -4.60 -4.21
N LEU A 322 11.04 -3.69 -5.18
CA LEU A 322 10.84 -2.26 -4.94
C LEU A 322 9.35 -1.94 -4.76
N GLY A 323 9.01 -1.38 -3.60
CA GLY A 323 7.76 -0.63 -3.41
C GLY A 323 7.99 0.85 -3.62
N ILE A 324 7.04 1.55 -4.22
CA ILE A 324 7.08 3.00 -4.37
C ILE A 324 5.88 3.61 -3.66
N ILE A 325 6.08 4.67 -2.90
CA ILE A 325 5.02 5.52 -2.35
C ILE A 325 5.26 6.93 -2.86
N PRO A 326 4.50 7.36 -3.89
CA PRO A 326 4.70 8.64 -4.55
C PRO A 326 4.27 9.80 -3.64
N LEU A 327 5.25 10.57 -3.17
CA LEU A 327 5.05 11.78 -2.37
C LEU A 327 5.46 13.04 -3.13
N GLY A 328 6.05 12.93 -4.32
CA GLY A 328 6.46 14.06 -5.15
C GLY A 328 5.31 14.77 -5.87
N THR A 329 5.68 15.71 -6.75
CA THR A 329 4.72 16.49 -7.56
C THR A 329 4.44 15.84 -8.92
N ALA A 330 5.46 15.28 -9.58
CA ALA A 330 5.34 14.66 -10.89
C ALA A 330 5.00 13.16 -10.79
N ASN A 331 5.80 12.39 -10.05
CA ASN A 331 5.59 10.95 -9.78
C ASN A 331 5.40 10.14 -11.09
N ALA A 332 6.24 10.41 -12.08
CA ALA A 332 6.11 9.87 -13.43
C ALA A 332 6.19 8.34 -13.44
N LEU A 333 7.16 7.76 -12.73
CA LEU A 333 7.31 6.31 -12.62
C LEU A 333 6.08 5.67 -11.95
N SER A 334 5.52 6.33 -10.94
CA SER A 334 4.32 5.84 -10.27
C SER A 334 3.11 5.80 -11.20
N MET A 335 2.96 6.77 -12.10
CA MET A 335 1.85 6.76 -13.05
C MET A 335 1.96 5.58 -14.01
N VAL A 336 3.18 5.25 -14.46
CA VAL A 336 3.43 4.10 -15.33
C VAL A 336 3.09 2.80 -14.60
N LEU A 337 3.56 2.63 -13.37
CA LEU A 337 3.41 1.38 -12.62
C LEU A 337 2.03 1.16 -12.01
N LEU A 338 1.32 2.23 -11.61
CA LEU A 338 0.07 2.15 -10.87
C LEU A 338 -1.15 2.59 -11.70
N GLY A 339 -0.93 3.18 -12.87
CA GLY A 339 -1.96 3.71 -13.75
C GLY A 339 -2.49 5.08 -13.33
N THR A 340 -3.46 5.60 -14.09
CA THR A 340 -3.95 6.98 -13.98
C THR A 340 -4.67 7.29 -12.66
N SER A 341 -5.26 6.28 -12.01
CA SER A 341 -5.92 6.42 -10.70
C SER A 341 -4.96 6.92 -9.61
N SER A 342 -3.66 6.62 -9.74
CA SER A 342 -2.61 7.09 -8.81
C SER A 342 -2.45 8.61 -8.79
N LYS A 343 -2.96 9.36 -9.78
CA LYS A 343 -2.99 10.84 -9.70
C LYS A 343 -3.96 11.37 -8.64
N LEU A 344 -5.05 10.66 -8.39
CA LEU A 344 -6.11 11.10 -7.47
C LEU A 344 -5.78 10.69 -6.03
N THR A 345 -5.33 9.45 -5.85
CA THR A 345 -5.04 8.86 -4.54
C THR A 345 -3.67 8.16 -4.55
N PRO A 346 -2.56 8.92 -4.72
CA PRO A 346 -1.22 8.36 -4.96
C PRO A 346 -0.76 7.38 -3.88
N VAL A 347 -0.94 7.75 -2.61
CA VAL A 347 -0.52 6.93 -1.46
C VAL A 347 -1.39 5.68 -1.34
N ASP A 348 -2.72 5.80 -1.41
CA ASP A 348 -3.62 4.65 -1.29
C ASP A 348 -3.44 3.65 -2.41
N SER A 349 -3.35 4.11 -3.66
CA SER A 349 -3.12 3.24 -4.82
C SER A 349 -1.84 2.44 -4.66
N ALA A 350 -0.76 3.08 -4.19
CA ALA A 350 0.50 2.39 -3.96
C ALA A 350 0.44 1.38 -2.80
N LEU A 351 -0.17 1.78 -1.67
CA LEU A 351 -0.36 0.90 -0.52
C LEU A 351 -1.19 -0.33 -0.87
N ASP A 352 -2.26 -0.17 -1.66
CA ASP A 352 -3.10 -1.29 -2.07
C ASP A 352 -2.31 -2.32 -2.89
N VAL A 353 -1.48 -1.89 -3.85
CA VAL A 353 -0.63 -2.80 -4.63
C VAL A 353 0.39 -3.54 -3.76
N ILE A 354 1.06 -2.81 -2.85
CA ILE A 354 2.06 -3.38 -1.93
C ILE A 354 1.42 -4.39 -0.97
N ILE A 355 0.24 -4.08 -0.42
CA ILE A 355 -0.50 -4.95 0.50
C ILE A 355 -1.06 -6.19 -0.22
N ASN A 356 -1.50 -6.04 -1.46
CA ASN A 356 -1.99 -7.16 -2.26
C ASN A 356 -0.87 -8.08 -2.75
N GLY A 357 0.39 -7.66 -2.64
CA GLY A 357 1.54 -8.46 -3.06
C GLY A 357 1.71 -8.55 -4.58
N GLN A 358 1.08 -7.65 -5.34
CA GLN A 358 1.11 -7.68 -6.80
C GLN A 358 2.45 -7.15 -7.29
N THR A 359 3.23 -8.01 -7.93
CA THR A 359 4.58 -7.68 -8.41
C THR A 359 4.72 -8.04 -9.88
N CYS A 360 5.55 -7.28 -10.58
CA CYS A 360 6.02 -7.60 -11.92
C CYS A 360 7.51 -7.28 -12.04
N LYS A 361 8.14 -7.80 -13.09
CA LYS A 361 9.46 -7.34 -13.51
C LYS A 361 9.29 -6.30 -14.60
N ILE A 362 10.15 -5.29 -14.55
CA ILE A 362 10.24 -4.24 -15.55
C ILE A 362 11.67 -4.12 -16.04
N ASP A 363 11.80 -3.60 -17.24
CA ASP A 363 13.04 -3.23 -17.86
C ASP A 363 13.54 -1.93 -17.28
N THR A 364 14.85 -1.77 -17.32
CA THR A 364 15.52 -0.50 -17.06
C THR A 364 16.59 -0.31 -18.12
N ALA A 365 17.19 0.86 -18.19
CA ALA A 365 18.28 1.12 -19.12
C ALA A 365 19.48 1.73 -18.40
N THR A 366 20.64 1.80 -19.06
CA THR A 366 21.80 2.55 -18.56
C THR A 366 22.29 3.52 -19.61
N CYS A 367 22.50 4.78 -19.25
CA CYS A 367 23.14 5.81 -20.06
C CYS A 367 24.54 6.10 -19.48
N ASN A 368 25.60 5.75 -20.21
CA ASN A 368 27.00 5.92 -19.78
C ASN A 368 27.30 5.33 -18.38
N GLY A 369 26.62 4.23 -18.01
CA GLY A 369 26.75 3.57 -16.71
C GLY A 369 25.77 4.06 -15.64
N THR A 370 25.10 5.19 -15.83
CA THR A 370 24.01 5.66 -14.95
C THR A 370 22.71 4.98 -15.35
N ARG A 371 22.00 4.40 -14.39
CA ARG A 371 20.69 3.76 -14.62
C ARG A 371 19.64 4.80 -15.04
N VAL A 372 18.72 4.38 -15.88
CA VAL A 372 17.60 5.13 -16.44
C VAL A 372 16.35 4.28 -16.26
N LEU A 373 15.34 4.84 -15.62
CA LEU A 373 14.06 4.18 -15.38
C LEU A 373 13.01 4.68 -16.35
N LEU A 374 12.99 5.97 -16.64
CA LEU A 374 12.04 6.58 -17.55
C LEU A 374 12.70 6.78 -18.91
N LEU A 375 13.57 7.79 -19.04
CA LEU A 375 14.06 8.20 -20.36
C LEU A 375 15.34 9.02 -20.28
N CYS A 376 16.02 9.03 -21.43
CA CYS A 376 17.07 9.98 -21.76
C CYS A 376 16.55 10.92 -22.86
N ALA A 377 16.73 12.24 -22.71
CA ALA A 377 16.30 13.22 -23.71
C ALA A 377 17.40 14.22 -24.05
N LEU A 378 17.47 14.63 -25.32
CA LEU A 378 18.41 15.60 -25.85
C LEU A 378 17.67 16.71 -26.61
N GLY A 379 18.19 17.94 -26.55
CA GLY A 379 17.62 19.09 -27.26
C GLY A 379 16.64 19.89 -26.40
N ILE A 380 15.39 20.03 -26.86
CA ILE A 380 14.34 20.86 -26.24
C ILE A 380 14.20 20.58 -24.73
N GLU A 381 14.16 19.30 -24.34
CA GLU A 381 13.91 18.85 -22.98
C GLU A 381 15.05 19.24 -22.03
N ALA A 382 16.29 19.13 -22.50
CA ALA A 382 17.47 19.56 -21.75
C ALA A 382 17.48 21.09 -21.56
N ASN A 383 17.10 21.83 -22.59
CA ASN A 383 16.99 23.29 -22.53
C ASN A 383 15.86 23.76 -21.60
N MET A 384 14.73 23.03 -21.59
CA MET A 384 13.59 23.33 -20.72
C MET A 384 13.95 23.23 -19.24
N ILE A 385 14.60 22.13 -18.83
CA ILE A 385 14.95 21.92 -17.42
C ILE A 385 15.95 22.99 -16.96
N LYS A 386 16.98 23.30 -17.78
CA LYS A 386 17.94 24.39 -17.49
C LYS A 386 17.29 25.76 -17.35
N LYS A 387 16.28 26.09 -18.17
CA LYS A 387 15.53 27.34 -18.07
C LYS A 387 14.65 27.37 -16.82
N SER A 388 14.05 26.24 -16.45
CA SER A 388 13.18 26.13 -15.26
C SER A 388 13.91 26.23 -13.92
N ASP A 389 15.23 25.95 -13.87
CA ASP A 389 16.05 26.15 -12.67
C ASP A 389 16.50 27.62 -12.48
N ARG A 390 16.42 28.47 -13.51
CA ARG A 390 16.86 29.87 -13.47
C ARG A 390 15.76 30.86 -13.05
N GLU A 391 14.50 30.46 -13.08
CA GLU A 391 13.36 31.31 -12.69
C GLU A 391 12.48 30.56 -11.66
N GLU A 392 12.07 31.26 -10.60
CA GLU A 392 11.43 30.68 -9.42
C GLU A 392 10.35 29.63 -9.71
N LYS A 393 10.54 28.44 -9.14
CA LYS A 393 9.46 27.52 -8.77
C LYS A 393 8.54 28.24 -7.79
N ASN A 394 7.54 28.99 -8.26
CA ASN A 394 6.23 29.13 -7.62
C ASN A 394 5.23 29.93 -8.50
N GLU A 395 3.95 29.60 -8.30
CA GLU A 395 2.72 30.24 -8.80
C GLU A 395 2.03 29.76 -10.10
N LYS A 396 2.67 29.03 -11.03
CA LYS A 396 1.99 28.60 -12.29
C LYS A 396 1.69 27.10 -12.48
N GLY A 397 2.12 26.23 -11.57
CA GLY A 397 1.79 24.79 -11.61
C GLY A 397 2.18 24.06 -12.92
N GLN A 398 1.47 22.96 -13.25
CA GLN A 398 1.72 22.13 -14.44
C GLN A 398 1.60 22.88 -15.79
N TRP A 399 0.88 24.01 -15.81
CA TRP A 399 0.69 24.83 -17.01
C TRP A 399 1.95 25.59 -17.44
N ALA A 400 2.84 25.93 -16.49
CA ALA A 400 4.14 26.49 -16.82
C ALA A 400 4.98 25.51 -17.63
N TYR A 401 5.03 24.24 -17.23
CA TYR A 401 5.77 23.19 -17.94
C TYR A 401 5.28 23.01 -19.38
N ILE A 402 3.96 23.03 -19.60
CA ILE A 402 3.35 22.92 -20.93
C ILE A 402 3.67 24.17 -21.77
N GLN A 403 3.57 25.37 -21.20
CA GLN A 403 3.92 26.60 -21.91
C GLN A 403 5.41 26.61 -22.32
N TYR A 404 6.31 26.28 -21.40
CA TYR A 404 7.75 26.22 -21.67
C TYR A 404 8.13 25.15 -22.69
N PHE A 405 7.37 24.05 -22.74
CA PHE A 405 7.49 23.03 -23.78
C PHE A 405 7.19 23.59 -25.17
N PHE A 406 6.08 24.30 -25.32
CA PHE A 406 5.71 24.94 -26.58
C PHE A 406 6.68 26.06 -27.00
N GLU A 407 7.13 26.89 -26.07
CA GLU A 407 8.13 27.94 -26.35
C GLU A 407 9.48 27.34 -26.77
N SER A 408 9.91 26.27 -26.09
CA SER A 408 11.20 25.63 -26.39
C SER A 408 11.20 24.91 -27.74
N LEU A 409 10.05 24.42 -28.21
CA LEU A 409 9.88 23.87 -29.57
C LEU A 409 10.10 24.91 -30.67
N ILE A 410 9.73 26.17 -30.42
CA ILE A 410 9.88 27.27 -31.38
C ILE A 410 11.32 27.81 -31.38
N ASP A 411 11.91 27.95 -30.20
CA ASP A 411 13.20 28.64 -30.04
C ASP A 411 14.44 27.74 -30.18
N SER A 412 14.30 26.41 -30.10
CA SER A 412 15.45 25.50 -30.09
C SER A 412 15.93 25.16 -31.52
N PRO A 413 17.19 25.45 -31.88
CA PRO A 413 17.73 25.06 -33.19
C PRO A 413 17.91 23.54 -33.27
N ALA A 414 17.77 22.98 -34.47
CA ALA A 414 18.08 21.57 -34.70
C ALA A 414 19.58 21.30 -34.50
N ALA A 415 19.90 20.25 -33.76
CA ALA A 415 21.26 19.75 -33.57
C ALA A 415 21.51 18.53 -34.46
N SER A 416 22.77 18.38 -34.88
CA SER A 416 23.23 17.22 -35.65
C SER A 416 23.74 16.13 -34.72
N PHE A 417 23.18 14.93 -34.88
CA PHE A 417 23.62 13.75 -34.16
C PHE A 417 23.88 12.59 -35.12
N HIS A 418 24.82 11.77 -34.69
CA HIS A 418 25.17 10.50 -35.29
C HIS A 418 24.62 9.40 -34.39
N ILE A 419 23.63 8.63 -34.88
CA ILE A 419 23.02 7.55 -34.10
C ILE A 419 23.36 6.19 -34.70
N VAL A 420 23.62 5.21 -33.84
CA VAL A 420 23.73 3.79 -34.19
C VAL A 420 22.75 3.03 -33.31
N LEU A 421 21.80 2.34 -33.92
CA LEU A 421 20.79 1.53 -33.24
C LEU A 421 21.18 0.06 -33.36
N ASP A 422 21.43 -0.61 -32.25
CA ASP A 422 21.98 -1.98 -32.20
C ASP A 422 23.24 -2.10 -33.07
N ASP A 423 23.30 -3.11 -33.94
CA ASP A 423 24.38 -3.36 -34.90
C ASP A 423 24.07 -2.80 -36.30
N ASN A 424 23.12 -1.85 -36.42
CA ASN A 424 22.74 -1.27 -37.70
C ASN A 424 23.74 -0.22 -38.21
N GLU A 425 23.56 0.20 -39.46
CA GLU A 425 24.36 1.29 -40.03
C GLU A 425 24.13 2.62 -39.30
N LYS A 426 25.18 3.44 -39.29
CA LYS A 426 25.16 4.79 -38.72
C LYS A 426 24.16 5.66 -39.48
N VAL A 427 23.27 6.33 -38.74
CA VAL A 427 22.29 7.28 -39.28
C VAL A 427 22.61 8.69 -38.79
N ASP A 428 22.73 9.62 -39.72
CA ASP A 428 22.92 11.03 -39.41
C ASP A 428 21.54 11.71 -39.34
N ILE A 429 21.24 12.31 -38.20
CA ILE A 429 19.97 13.00 -37.96
C ILE A 429 20.19 14.48 -37.66
N GLN A 430 19.25 15.30 -38.13
CA GLN A 430 19.12 16.69 -37.71
C GLN A 430 17.78 16.88 -37.00
N THR A 431 17.83 17.13 -35.70
CA THR A 431 16.64 17.10 -34.86
C THR A 431 16.66 18.16 -33.77
N GLN A 432 15.49 18.66 -33.41
CA GLN A 432 15.30 19.55 -32.27
C GLN A 432 15.08 18.80 -30.95
N SER A 433 14.63 17.54 -31.01
CA SER A 433 14.39 16.69 -29.85
C SER A 433 14.63 15.23 -30.22
N LEU A 434 15.42 14.56 -29.39
CA LEU A 434 15.66 13.12 -29.42
C LEU A 434 15.35 12.56 -28.03
N VAL A 435 14.38 11.66 -27.95
CA VAL A 435 13.96 10.98 -26.72
C VAL A 435 14.18 9.48 -26.86
N ILE A 436 14.89 8.91 -25.91
CA ILE A 436 15.13 7.47 -25.77
C ILE A 436 14.42 7.03 -24.48
N ALA A 437 13.28 6.37 -24.61
CA ALA A 437 12.43 6.00 -23.48
C ALA A 437 12.49 4.50 -23.18
N ASN A 438 12.71 4.17 -21.91
CA ASN A 438 12.41 2.86 -21.32
C ASN A 438 10.97 2.83 -20.79
N ALA A 439 10.57 3.91 -20.12
CA ALA A 439 9.22 4.13 -19.61
C ALA A 439 8.85 5.60 -19.71
N ALA A 440 7.60 5.90 -20.01
CA ALA A 440 7.13 7.28 -19.97
C ALA A 440 5.64 7.33 -19.64
N PRO A 441 5.19 8.23 -18.74
CA PRO A 441 3.77 8.48 -18.62
C PRO A 441 3.26 9.06 -19.95
N PHE A 442 2.00 8.79 -20.28
CA PHE A 442 1.34 9.32 -21.49
C PHE A 442 1.42 10.86 -21.62
N THR A 443 1.67 11.57 -20.52
CA THR A 443 1.86 13.03 -20.51
C THR A 443 3.20 13.48 -21.09
N THR A 444 4.17 12.57 -21.26
CA THR A 444 5.45 12.83 -21.91
C THR A 444 5.29 12.62 -23.42
N LEU A 445 4.68 13.61 -24.09
CA LEU A 445 4.20 13.48 -25.48
C LEU A 445 5.30 13.10 -26.49
N LEU A 446 6.53 13.58 -26.31
CA LEU A 446 7.66 13.27 -27.21
C LEU A 446 8.16 11.83 -27.09
N ALA A 447 7.76 11.10 -26.05
CA ALA A 447 8.06 9.67 -25.89
C ALA A 447 6.98 8.78 -26.51
N GLN A 448 5.91 9.33 -27.10
CA GLN A 448 4.72 8.59 -27.53
C GLN A 448 4.64 8.33 -29.04
N GLY A 449 5.78 8.36 -29.76
CA GLY A 449 5.78 8.15 -31.22
C GLY A 449 5.30 6.74 -31.60
N GLY A 450 5.67 5.72 -30.82
CA GLY A 450 5.18 4.35 -30.96
C GLY A 450 3.90 4.03 -30.18
N GLY A 451 3.34 5.01 -29.45
CA GLY A 451 2.40 4.79 -28.35
C GLY A 451 3.13 4.78 -27.00
N ASN A 452 2.49 4.24 -25.95
CA ASN A 452 3.11 4.14 -24.63
C ASN A 452 4.29 3.15 -24.68
N PRO A 453 5.49 3.52 -24.18
CA PRO A 453 6.61 2.60 -24.07
C PRO A 453 6.24 1.36 -23.27
N ASP A 454 6.60 0.19 -23.79
CA ASP A 454 6.44 -1.08 -23.08
C ASP A 454 7.64 -1.30 -22.17
N ILE A 455 7.38 -1.42 -20.87
CA ILE A 455 8.43 -1.58 -19.86
C ILE A 455 8.81 -3.05 -19.64
N GLN A 456 8.34 -3.97 -20.50
CA GLN A 456 8.55 -5.42 -20.38
C GLN A 456 9.03 -6.09 -21.68
N ASP A 457 9.28 -5.34 -22.76
CA ASP A 457 9.63 -5.88 -24.09
C ASP A 457 11.16 -5.99 -24.31
N GLY A 458 11.96 -5.46 -23.40
CA GLY A 458 13.42 -5.43 -23.45
C GLY A 458 14.00 -4.41 -24.44
N LEU A 459 13.19 -3.47 -24.94
CA LEU A 459 13.57 -2.49 -25.96
C LEU A 459 13.50 -1.05 -25.42
N LEU A 460 14.14 -0.15 -26.14
CA LEU A 460 14.08 1.30 -25.94
C LEU A 460 13.35 1.93 -27.10
N ASP A 461 12.44 2.84 -26.78
CA ASP A 461 11.66 3.63 -27.72
C ASP A 461 12.42 4.90 -28.08
N VAL A 462 12.96 4.94 -29.30
CA VAL A 462 13.74 6.05 -29.85
C VAL A 462 12.82 6.92 -30.72
N ASN A 463 12.61 8.15 -30.26
CA ASN A 463 11.69 9.13 -30.85
C ASN A 463 12.46 10.39 -31.22
N TRP A 464 12.29 10.93 -32.43
CA TRP A 464 12.86 12.23 -32.77
C TRP A 464 12.01 13.01 -33.77
N ILE A 465 12.17 14.34 -33.76
CA ILE A 465 11.50 15.24 -34.71
C ILE A 465 12.49 15.69 -35.77
N GLU A 466 12.16 15.54 -37.05
CA GLU A 466 12.99 16.11 -38.11
C GLU A 466 12.91 17.64 -38.11
N GLY A 467 14.06 18.33 -38.24
CA GLY A 467 14.16 19.78 -38.05
C GLY A 467 13.30 20.67 -38.95
N LYS A 468 12.57 20.13 -39.95
CA LYS A 468 11.66 20.88 -40.84
C LYS A 468 10.18 20.75 -40.48
N ASP A 469 9.82 19.85 -39.56
CA ASP A 469 8.43 19.45 -39.28
C ASP A 469 7.89 19.94 -37.92
N SER A 470 8.57 20.88 -37.26
CA SER A 470 8.18 21.40 -35.94
C SER A 470 6.78 22.03 -35.93
N THR A 471 6.39 22.73 -37.01
CA THR A 471 5.04 23.30 -37.18
C THR A 471 3.96 22.22 -37.36
N HIS A 472 4.29 21.13 -38.05
CA HIS A 472 3.42 19.97 -38.18
C HIS A 472 3.24 19.29 -36.82
N PHE A 473 4.33 19.08 -36.08
CA PHE A 473 4.30 18.53 -34.71
C PHE A 473 3.44 19.37 -33.76
N LEU A 474 3.60 20.70 -33.77
CA LEU A 474 2.77 21.61 -32.96
C LEU A 474 1.27 21.50 -33.28
N THR A 475 0.93 21.37 -34.57
CA THR A 475 -0.47 21.23 -35.01
C THR A 475 -1.06 19.88 -34.60
N THR A 476 -0.27 18.82 -34.72
CA THR A 476 -0.64 17.47 -34.27
C THR A 476 -0.87 17.44 -32.75
N LEU A 477 0.03 18.03 -31.97
CA LEU A 477 -0.13 18.16 -30.52
C LEU A 477 -1.36 18.97 -30.11
N ALA A 478 -1.62 20.09 -30.79
CA ALA A 478 -2.81 20.90 -30.54
C ALA A 478 -4.11 20.11 -30.82
N THR A 479 -4.10 19.26 -31.84
CA THR A 479 -5.23 18.41 -32.20
C THR A 479 -5.45 17.29 -31.18
N PHE A 480 -4.39 16.60 -30.74
CA PHE A 480 -4.48 15.55 -29.73
C PHE A 480 -4.93 16.09 -28.36
N THR A 481 -4.39 17.23 -27.93
CA THR A 481 -4.79 17.88 -26.68
C THR A 481 -6.25 18.34 -26.74
N ALA A 482 -6.71 18.92 -27.86
CA ALA A 482 -8.10 19.33 -28.06
C ALA A 482 -9.09 18.15 -28.06
N ASN A 483 -8.68 17.00 -28.61
CA ASN A 483 -9.52 15.81 -28.69
C ASN A 483 -9.47 14.93 -27.41
N GLY A 484 -8.58 15.23 -26.46
CA GLY A 484 -8.42 14.44 -25.23
C GLY A 484 -7.88 13.03 -25.46
N VAL A 485 -7.29 12.77 -26.63
CA VAL A 485 -6.76 11.48 -27.03
C VAL A 485 -5.26 11.50 -26.77
N PHE A 486 -4.84 11.12 -25.57
CA PHE A 486 -3.40 10.96 -25.25
C PHE A 486 -2.91 9.50 -25.38
N ASN A 487 -3.86 8.62 -25.74
CA ASN A 487 -3.81 7.20 -26.06
C ASN A 487 -2.93 6.69 -27.20
N GLU A 488 -2.77 7.53 -28.22
CA GLU A 488 -2.58 7.11 -29.61
C GLU A 488 -1.22 7.52 -30.15
N LYS A 489 -0.73 6.76 -31.14
CA LYS A 489 0.53 7.03 -31.82
C LYS A 489 0.51 8.41 -32.46
N LEU A 490 1.61 9.16 -32.30
CA LEU A 490 1.84 10.41 -33.05
C LEU A 490 2.32 10.11 -34.49
N ASP A 491 1.50 9.38 -35.24
CA ASP A 491 1.80 9.00 -36.63
C ASP A 491 2.08 10.26 -37.48
N ASN A 492 3.19 10.22 -38.23
CA ASN A 492 3.67 11.26 -39.16
C ASN A 492 4.23 12.56 -38.55
N ALA A 493 4.26 12.72 -37.22
CA ALA A 493 4.84 13.92 -36.59
C ALA A 493 6.16 13.64 -35.84
N VAL A 494 6.41 12.38 -35.48
CA VAL A 494 7.59 11.92 -34.76
C VAL A 494 8.11 10.66 -35.46
N GLN A 495 9.42 10.61 -35.71
CA GLN A 495 10.07 9.39 -36.18
C GLN A 495 10.23 8.42 -35.02
N PHE A 496 9.92 7.14 -35.24
CA PHE A 496 9.93 6.12 -34.20
C PHE A 496 10.73 4.89 -34.61
N LYS A 497 11.60 4.43 -33.71
CA LYS A 497 12.34 3.16 -33.80
C LYS A 497 12.43 2.50 -32.43
N GLN A 498 12.58 1.19 -32.41
CA GLN A 498 12.92 0.43 -31.20
C GLN A 498 14.30 -0.22 -31.36
N CYS A 499 15.07 -0.29 -30.28
CA CYS A 499 16.39 -0.93 -30.25
C CYS A 499 16.73 -1.39 -28.83
N LYS A 500 17.73 -2.27 -28.68
CA LYS A 500 18.28 -2.64 -27.36
C LYS A 500 19.40 -1.70 -26.94
N THR A 501 20.20 -1.25 -27.90
CA THR A 501 21.31 -0.34 -27.66
C THR A 501 21.24 0.83 -28.63
N ILE A 502 21.51 2.03 -28.14
CA ILE A 502 21.71 3.21 -28.98
C ILE A 502 23.00 3.93 -28.58
N HIS A 503 23.79 4.24 -29.60
CA HIS A 503 24.93 5.14 -29.49
C HIS A 503 24.59 6.47 -30.13
N VAL A 504 24.73 7.56 -29.37
CA VAL A 504 24.53 8.93 -29.86
C VAL A 504 25.85 9.67 -29.79
N GLN A 505 26.29 10.27 -30.89
CA GLN A 505 27.52 11.06 -30.96
C GLN A 505 27.26 12.42 -31.61
N SER A 506 28.02 13.42 -31.23
CA SER A 506 28.05 14.73 -31.91
C SER A 506 29.46 15.27 -31.95
N ASP A 507 29.75 16.16 -32.90
CA ASP A 507 31.05 16.82 -33.02
C ASP A 507 31.32 17.83 -31.87
N ARG A 508 30.28 18.18 -31.11
CA ARG A 508 30.34 19.11 -29.98
C ARG A 508 29.70 18.48 -28.76
N GLU A 509 30.07 18.96 -27.58
CA GLU A 509 29.32 18.65 -26.36
C GLU A 509 27.88 19.12 -26.49
N PHE A 510 26.97 18.28 -25.99
CA PHE A 510 25.56 18.56 -25.90
C PHE A 510 25.04 18.23 -24.52
N ASP A 511 23.97 18.93 -24.16
CA ASP A 511 23.25 18.66 -22.93
C ASP A 511 22.23 17.54 -23.16
N TYR A 512 22.10 16.69 -22.15
CA TYR A 512 21.12 15.63 -22.11
C TYR A 512 20.52 15.53 -20.72
N VAL A 513 19.35 14.91 -20.65
CA VAL A 513 18.57 14.70 -19.43
C VAL A 513 18.44 13.21 -19.23
N VAL A 514 18.69 12.73 -18.02
CA VAL A 514 18.35 11.37 -17.57
C VAL A 514 17.38 11.50 -16.42
N ASP A 515 16.15 10.99 -16.57
CA ASP A 515 15.12 10.98 -15.54
C ASP A 515 14.88 12.34 -14.83
N GLY A 516 15.16 13.45 -15.53
CA GLY A 516 15.00 14.83 -15.04
C GLY A 516 16.29 15.51 -14.58
N GLU A 517 17.42 14.80 -14.53
CA GLU A 517 18.72 15.38 -14.18
C GLU A 517 19.54 15.73 -15.43
N VAL A 518 20.12 16.92 -15.45
CA VAL A 518 20.87 17.44 -16.60
C VAL A 518 22.34 17.08 -16.50
N SER A 519 22.91 16.61 -17.61
CA SER A 519 24.33 16.32 -17.76
C SER A 519 24.82 16.74 -19.15
N THR A 520 26.13 16.73 -19.36
CA THR A 520 26.76 17.12 -20.63
C THR A 520 27.75 16.04 -21.07
N ALA A 521 27.72 15.69 -22.37
CA ALA A 521 28.64 14.72 -22.95
C ALA A 521 28.83 14.97 -24.46
N GLN A 522 29.85 14.34 -25.05
CA GLN A 522 30.04 14.27 -26.51
C GLN A 522 29.50 12.97 -27.11
N SER A 523 29.32 11.94 -26.29
CA SER A 523 28.78 10.65 -26.69
C SER A 523 27.97 10.00 -25.59
N LEU A 524 26.83 9.42 -25.95
CA LEU A 524 26.02 8.58 -25.08
C LEU A 524 26.00 7.16 -25.61
N ARG A 525 26.15 6.18 -24.72
CA ARG A 525 25.77 4.79 -24.94
C ARG A 525 24.61 4.47 -24.01
N ILE A 526 23.46 4.14 -24.57
CA ILE A 526 22.26 3.77 -23.84
C ILE A 526 21.94 2.31 -24.16
N GLU A 527 21.72 1.50 -23.14
CA GLU A 527 21.53 0.05 -23.26
C GLU A 527 20.39 -0.43 -22.37
N SER A 528 19.48 -1.25 -22.91
CA SER A 528 18.38 -1.86 -22.16
C SER A 528 18.85 -3.06 -21.33
N HIS A 529 18.22 -3.21 -20.16
CA HIS A 529 18.43 -4.31 -19.21
C HIS A 529 17.08 -4.98 -18.96
N PRO A 530 16.73 -6.01 -19.75
CA PRO A 530 15.42 -6.64 -19.66
C PRO A 530 15.15 -7.29 -18.31
N ALA A 531 13.96 -7.09 -17.76
CA ALA A 531 13.45 -7.67 -16.52
C ALA A 531 14.41 -7.50 -15.31
N SER A 532 15.14 -6.38 -15.29
CA SER A 532 16.19 -6.07 -14.31
C SER A 532 15.67 -5.56 -12.97
N LEU A 533 14.45 -5.04 -12.91
CA LEU A 533 13.87 -4.51 -11.67
C LEU A 533 12.56 -5.20 -11.33
N THR A 534 12.44 -5.74 -10.11
CA THR A 534 11.18 -6.28 -9.59
C THR A 534 10.45 -5.20 -8.80
N VAL A 535 9.22 -4.87 -9.16
CA VAL A 535 8.43 -3.77 -8.56
C VAL A 535 7.05 -4.24 -8.15
N PHE A 536 6.46 -3.59 -7.14
CA PHE A 536 5.02 -3.68 -6.90
C PHE A 536 4.26 -2.88 -7.97
N SER A 537 3.34 -3.51 -8.70
CA SER A 537 2.60 -2.88 -9.79
C SER A 537 1.23 -3.53 -10.04
N ASN A 538 0.31 -2.78 -10.65
CA ASN A 538 -0.95 -3.29 -11.19
C ASN A 538 -0.80 -3.95 -12.57
N LEU A 539 0.39 -3.86 -13.17
CA LEU A 539 0.67 -4.45 -14.47
C LEU A 539 0.70 -5.98 -14.39
N PRO A 540 0.27 -6.68 -15.45
CA PRO A 540 0.45 -8.13 -15.51
C PRO A 540 1.94 -8.48 -15.54
N ASN A 541 2.24 -9.74 -15.20
CA ASN A 541 3.56 -10.28 -15.53
C ASN A 541 3.69 -10.43 -17.04
N ALA A 542 4.88 -10.14 -17.57
CA ALA A 542 5.23 -10.45 -18.95
C ALA A 542 4.91 -11.92 -19.28
N ALA A 543 4.37 -12.16 -20.47
CA ALA A 543 3.88 -13.47 -20.91
C ALA A 543 5.00 -14.47 -21.23
#